data_AF-A0ABC9NJI5-F1
#
_entry.id   AF-A0ABC9NJI5-F1
#
_cell.length_a   1.000
_cell.length_b   1.000
_cell.length_c   1.000
_cell.angle_alpha   90.00
_cell.angle_beta   90.00
_cell.angle_gamma   90.00
#
_symmetry.space_group_name_H-M   'P 1'
#
loop_
_entity.id
_entity.type
_entity.pdbx_description
1 polymer ?
#
loop_
_entity_poly.entity_id
_entity_poly.type
_entity_poly.pdbx_seq_one_letter_code
_entity_poly.pdbx_strand_id
1 'polypeptide(L)'
;MFRGDDSSPSNMAVTGYLNNVIVNLDSITKLTANSMTVNALSHMEEMRYPVGISDLKFNKVRLQVLDNDIAKINAFTAKIILERTKDKKYINANFSYAIDTLKKGDQNFGSGDMSLQFDAIDPNAFRAFIEYYNTSLRNQLANNPDLIKDENAMDDLRVGVLGESLLILLKSEPVIQIPVKWKNTVGELKGHLNIATDGARSVDNSIKSLDLNIFLPFNVIGELEKQINLSEGKNTETAQRMAEQALAEFKDTGQQLDLLKFDDNAGSLQLHYEQGKVNFNGNEMTDMAFFMRMTRLMP
;
A
#
# COMPACT_ATOMS: atom_id res chain seq x y z
N MET A 1 -1.03 8.47 -21.53
CA MET A 1 0.23 8.29 -22.28
C MET A 1 0.90 9.65 -22.40
N PHE A 2 2.05 9.84 -21.75
CA PHE A 2 2.90 11.00 -21.97
C PHE A 2 3.72 10.73 -23.23
N ARG A 3 3.44 11.45 -24.31
CA ARG A 3 4.30 11.42 -25.50
C ARG A 3 5.54 12.25 -25.19
N GLY A 4 6.71 11.71 -25.52
CA GLY A 4 8.00 12.39 -25.45
C GLY A 4 8.28 13.30 -26.66
N ASP A 5 7.26 13.65 -27.44
CA ASP A 5 7.31 14.83 -28.32
C ASP A 5 6.82 16.05 -27.50
N ASP A 6 6.93 17.27 -28.01
CA ASP A 6 6.47 18.50 -27.32
C ASP A 6 4.94 18.55 -27.03
N SER A 7 4.22 17.42 -27.05
CA SER A 7 2.83 17.27 -26.63
C SER A 7 2.64 16.88 -25.16
N SER A 8 3.57 17.26 -24.27
CA SER A 8 3.34 17.19 -22.82
C SER A 8 2.01 17.90 -22.50
N PRO A 9 1.07 17.26 -21.78
CA PRO A 9 -0.16 17.94 -21.42
C PRO A 9 0.18 19.15 -20.56
N SER A 10 -0.28 20.31 -21.03
CA SER A 10 -0.40 21.56 -20.31
C SER A 10 -1.09 21.38 -18.96
N ASN A 11 -1.20 22.47 -18.18
CA ASN A 11 -2.09 22.54 -17.03
C ASN A 11 -3.41 21.81 -17.32
N MET A 12 -3.71 20.79 -16.52
CA MET A 12 -4.81 19.87 -16.74
C MET A 12 -5.75 19.97 -15.56
N ALA A 13 -7.02 20.22 -15.86
CA ALA A 13 -8.11 20.11 -14.91
C ALA A 13 -9.11 19.08 -15.48
N VAL A 14 -9.31 17.99 -14.75
CA VAL A 14 -10.28 16.94 -15.08
C VAL A 14 -11.24 16.80 -13.92
N THR A 15 -12.52 16.95 -14.21
CA THR A 15 -13.60 16.63 -13.27
C THR A 15 -14.56 15.70 -13.98
N GLY A 16 -14.87 14.56 -13.36
CA GLY A 16 -15.71 13.54 -13.94
C GLY A 16 -16.61 12.91 -12.89
N TYR A 17 -17.81 12.55 -13.34
CA TYR A 17 -18.80 11.85 -12.53
C TYR A 17 -19.43 10.75 -13.39
N LEU A 18 -19.38 9.52 -12.90
CA LEU A 18 -19.99 8.35 -13.53
C LEU A 18 -20.99 7.72 -12.56
N ASN A 19 -22.13 7.29 -13.09
CA ASN A 19 -23.10 6.46 -12.37
C ASN A 19 -22.99 5.01 -12.83
N ASN A 20 -23.37 4.08 -11.95
CA ASN A 20 -23.50 2.65 -12.26
C ASN A 20 -22.25 2.06 -12.91
N VAL A 21 -21.11 2.20 -12.23
CA VAL A 21 -19.83 1.71 -12.74
C VAL A 21 -19.76 0.20 -12.58
N ILE A 22 -19.27 -0.48 -13.62
CA ILE A 22 -19.00 -1.91 -13.65
C ILE A 22 -17.57 -2.10 -14.16
N VAL A 23 -16.75 -2.78 -13.39
CA VAL A 23 -15.38 -3.18 -13.75
C VAL A 23 -15.33 -4.70 -13.69
N ASN A 24 -15.18 -5.36 -14.83
CA ASN A 24 -14.95 -6.80 -14.87
C ASN A 24 -13.47 -7.04 -14.57
N LEU A 25 -13.18 -7.77 -13.50
CA LEU A 25 -11.82 -8.11 -13.11
C LEU A 25 -11.37 -9.39 -13.84
N ASP A 26 -12.26 -10.39 -13.90
CA ASP A 26 -12.07 -11.61 -14.66
C ASP A 26 -13.44 -12.14 -15.19
N SER A 27 -13.50 -13.41 -15.61
CA SER A 27 -14.72 -14.02 -16.16
C SER A 27 -15.85 -14.24 -15.14
N ILE A 28 -15.55 -14.28 -13.84
CA ILE A 28 -16.49 -14.55 -12.76
C ILE A 28 -16.52 -13.45 -11.69
N THR A 29 -15.51 -12.58 -11.64
CA THR A 29 -15.33 -11.53 -10.65
C THR A 29 -15.56 -10.16 -11.27
N LYS A 30 -16.44 -9.37 -10.66
CA LYS A 30 -16.64 -7.97 -11.05
C LYS A 30 -16.80 -7.06 -9.83
N LEU A 31 -16.40 -5.82 -10.02
CA LEU A 31 -16.65 -4.72 -9.10
C LEU A 31 -17.77 -3.85 -9.67
N THR A 32 -18.78 -3.54 -8.86
CA THR A 32 -19.79 -2.54 -9.22
C THR A 32 -19.78 -1.39 -8.23
N ALA A 33 -20.11 -0.17 -8.66
CA ALA A 33 -20.24 0.99 -7.79
C ALA A 33 -21.42 1.85 -8.23
N ASN A 34 -22.12 2.46 -7.27
CA ASN A 34 -23.23 3.35 -7.60
C ASN A 34 -22.73 4.62 -8.29
N SER A 35 -21.57 5.13 -7.87
CA SER A 35 -20.93 6.26 -8.55
C SER A 35 -19.41 6.23 -8.42
N MET A 36 -18.76 6.91 -9.35
CA MET A 36 -17.33 7.22 -9.36
C MET A 36 -17.15 8.70 -9.64
N THR A 37 -16.32 9.37 -8.86
CA THR A 37 -15.91 10.75 -9.10
C THR A 37 -14.41 10.81 -9.28
N VAL A 38 -13.96 11.55 -10.29
CA VAL A 38 -12.55 11.87 -10.51
C VAL A 38 -12.39 13.38 -10.51
N ASN A 39 -11.46 13.88 -9.71
CA ASN A 39 -11.04 15.28 -9.73
C ASN A 39 -9.52 15.28 -9.81
N ALA A 40 -8.95 15.79 -10.90
CA ALA A 40 -7.52 15.92 -11.07
C ALA A 40 -7.18 17.34 -11.48
N LEU A 41 -6.26 17.96 -10.77
CA LEU A 41 -5.66 19.24 -11.12
C LEU A 41 -4.15 19.04 -11.16
N SER A 42 -3.54 19.22 -12.32
CA SER A 42 -2.08 19.22 -12.46
C SER A 42 -1.60 20.42 -13.25
N HIS A 43 -0.38 20.84 -12.99
CA HIS A 43 0.32 21.83 -13.79
C HIS A 43 1.76 21.38 -14.04
N MET A 44 2.35 21.93 -15.08
CA MET A 44 3.75 21.66 -15.41
C MET A 44 4.65 22.64 -14.65
N GLU A 45 5.68 22.11 -14.01
CA GLU A 45 6.75 22.89 -13.38
C GLU A 45 7.82 23.29 -14.40
N GLU A 46 8.70 24.23 -14.02
CA GLU A 46 9.75 24.81 -14.90
C GLU A 46 10.65 23.76 -15.56
N MET A 47 10.92 22.62 -14.90
CA MET A 47 11.74 21.52 -15.46
C MET A 47 10.93 20.48 -16.26
N ARG A 48 9.70 20.81 -16.65
CA ARG A 48 8.75 19.98 -17.41
C ARG A 48 8.39 18.65 -16.74
N TYR A 49 8.12 18.66 -15.44
CA TYR A 49 7.46 17.53 -14.76
C TYR A 49 6.10 17.98 -14.22
N PRO A 50 5.09 17.08 -14.20
CA PRO A 50 3.78 17.42 -13.67
C PRO A 50 3.79 17.36 -12.14
N VAL A 51 3.15 18.35 -11.51
CA VAL A 51 2.76 18.34 -10.10
C VAL A 51 1.25 18.56 -10.02
N GLY A 52 0.62 18.12 -8.94
CA GLY A 52 -0.83 18.24 -8.81
C GLY A 52 -1.45 17.29 -7.81
N ILE A 53 -2.77 17.36 -7.76
CA ILE A 53 -3.60 16.51 -6.91
C ILE A 53 -4.58 15.75 -7.81
N SER A 54 -4.73 14.46 -7.58
CA SER A 54 -5.75 13.63 -8.23
C SER A 54 -6.49 12.84 -7.17
N ASP A 55 -7.79 13.05 -7.08
CA ASP A 55 -8.73 12.39 -6.18
C ASP A 55 -9.68 11.51 -7.00
N LEU A 56 -9.76 10.24 -6.63
CA LEU A 56 -10.67 9.25 -7.18
C LEU A 56 -11.52 8.69 -6.04
N LYS A 57 -12.84 8.71 -6.18
CA LYS A 57 -13.75 8.16 -5.18
C LYS A 57 -14.81 7.29 -5.83
N PHE A 58 -14.98 6.08 -5.32
CA PHE A 58 -16.11 5.21 -5.63
C PHE A 58 -17.05 5.17 -4.43
N ASN A 59 -18.36 5.27 -4.67
CA ASN A 59 -19.38 5.16 -3.64
C ASN A 59 -20.20 3.87 -3.82
N LYS A 60 -20.51 3.22 -2.70
CA LYS A 60 -21.32 1.99 -2.63
C LYS A 60 -20.80 0.91 -3.58
N VAL A 61 -19.54 0.58 -3.39
CA VAL A 61 -18.84 -0.48 -4.13
C VAL A 61 -19.32 -1.85 -3.66
N ARG A 62 -19.48 -2.79 -4.59
CA ARG A 62 -19.75 -4.21 -4.33
C ARG A 62 -18.76 -5.05 -5.11
N LEU A 63 -18.11 -5.98 -4.44
CA LEU A 63 -17.31 -7.04 -5.07
C LEU A 63 -18.21 -8.26 -5.24
N GLN A 64 -18.28 -8.77 -6.46
CA GLN A 64 -19.19 -9.85 -6.83
C GLN A 64 -18.40 -11.01 -7.45
N VAL A 65 -18.72 -12.23 -7.04
CA VAL A 65 -18.22 -13.47 -7.65
C VAL A 65 -19.44 -14.30 -8.06
N LEU A 66 -19.50 -14.71 -9.34
CA LEU A 66 -20.67 -15.39 -9.92
C LEU A 66 -21.98 -14.66 -9.59
N ASP A 67 -21.96 -13.32 -9.72
CA ASP A 67 -23.05 -12.40 -9.41
C ASP A 67 -23.50 -12.33 -7.93
N ASN A 68 -22.84 -13.03 -7.01
CA ASN A 68 -23.10 -12.92 -5.58
C ASN A 68 -22.22 -11.85 -4.93
N ASP A 69 -22.82 -10.96 -4.15
CA ASP A 69 -22.10 -9.96 -3.36
C ASP A 69 -21.25 -10.65 -2.28
N ILE A 70 -19.93 -10.67 -2.43
CA ILE A 70 -19.01 -11.21 -1.43
C ILE A 70 -18.44 -10.14 -0.50
N ALA A 71 -18.43 -8.87 -0.92
CA ALA A 71 -18.07 -7.75 -0.07
C ALA A 71 -18.75 -6.44 -0.54
N LYS A 72 -19.00 -5.53 0.41
CA LYS A 72 -19.57 -4.21 0.17
C LYS A 72 -18.68 -3.16 0.82
N ILE A 73 -18.33 -2.12 0.06
CA ILE A 73 -17.54 -0.98 0.53
C ILE A 73 -18.37 0.31 0.41
N ASN A 74 -18.57 1.02 1.52
CA ASN A 74 -19.38 2.25 1.52
C ASN A 74 -18.78 3.35 0.63
N ALA A 75 -17.48 3.58 0.78
CA ALA A 75 -16.70 4.42 -0.11
C ALA A 75 -15.26 3.91 -0.16
N PHE A 76 -14.69 3.95 -1.36
CA PHE A 76 -13.26 3.76 -1.60
C PHE A 76 -12.71 5.07 -2.17
N THR A 77 -11.61 5.56 -1.62
CA THR A 77 -10.95 6.77 -2.07
C THR A 77 -9.50 6.45 -2.40
N ALA A 78 -9.01 6.92 -3.53
CA ALA A 78 -7.61 6.95 -3.88
C ALA A 78 -7.20 8.40 -4.16
N LYS A 79 -6.11 8.85 -3.56
CA LYS A 79 -5.62 10.22 -3.73
C LYS A 79 -4.13 10.22 -4.00
N ILE A 80 -3.74 10.95 -5.02
CA ILE A 80 -2.35 11.19 -5.40
C ILE A 80 -2.06 12.68 -5.21
N ILE A 81 -1.00 12.99 -4.49
CA ILE A 81 -0.47 14.35 -4.33
C ILE A 81 0.98 14.33 -4.79
N LEU A 82 1.32 15.19 -5.74
CA LEU A 82 2.68 15.48 -6.17
C LEU A 82 2.87 16.97 -5.97
N GLU A 83 3.76 17.38 -5.07
CA GLU A 83 3.93 18.79 -4.73
C GLU A 83 5.39 19.17 -4.59
N ARG A 84 5.69 20.44 -4.92
CA ARG A 84 7.01 21.00 -4.69
C ARG A 84 7.15 21.40 -3.22
N THR A 85 8.28 21.08 -2.62
CA THR A 85 8.63 21.61 -1.29
C THR A 85 8.71 23.14 -1.32
N LYS A 86 8.50 23.77 -0.17
CA LYS A 86 8.47 25.25 -0.05
C LYS A 86 9.77 25.92 -0.49
N ASP A 87 10.91 25.27 -0.26
CA ASP A 87 12.23 25.74 -0.69
C ASP A 87 12.51 25.47 -2.18
N LYS A 88 11.55 24.86 -2.88
CA LYS A 88 11.61 24.46 -4.28
C LYS A 88 12.76 23.51 -4.62
N LYS A 89 13.34 22.80 -3.64
CA LYS A 89 14.45 21.86 -3.86
C LYS A 89 14.02 20.43 -4.13
N TYR A 90 12.85 20.02 -3.64
CA TYR A 90 12.40 18.64 -3.79
C TYR A 90 10.91 18.52 -4.15
N ILE A 91 10.53 17.34 -4.64
CA ILE A 91 9.16 16.91 -4.83
C ILE A 91 8.82 15.96 -3.68
N ASN A 92 7.65 16.15 -3.08
CA ASN A 92 7.05 15.16 -2.23
C ASN A 92 5.92 14.48 -2.99
N ALA A 93 5.83 13.16 -2.89
CA ALA A 93 4.80 12.35 -3.50
C ALA A 93 4.03 11.57 -2.44
N ASN A 94 2.71 11.62 -2.47
CA ASN A 94 1.85 10.85 -1.57
C ASN A 94 0.77 10.13 -2.37
N PHE A 95 0.74 8.80 -2.24
CA PHE A 95 -0.29 7.93 -2.80
C PHE A 95 -1.07 7.35 -1.63
N SER A 96 -2.33 7.73 -1.47
CA SER A 96 -3.17 7.32 -0.34
C SER A 96 -4.42 6.61 -0.81
N TYR A 97 -4.82 5.60 -0.04
CA TYR A 97 -6.02 4.80 -0.25
C TYR A 97 -6.81 4.76 1.06
N ALA A 98 -8.13 4.86 0.98
CA ALA A 98 -9.01 4.78 2.13
C ALA A 98 -10.28 4.01 1.82
N ILE A 99 -10.69 3.15 2.75
CA ILE A 99 -11.96 2.42 2.77
C ILE A 99 -12.76 2.94 3.96
N ASP A 100 -13.94 3.49 3.69
CA ASP A 100 -14.82 4.07 4.72
C ASP A 100 -15.53 2.99 5.55
N THR A 101 -16.03 1.93 4.92
CA THR A 101 -16.61 0.80 5.65
C THR A 101 -16.56 -0.43 4.76
N LEU A 102 -15.97 -1.52 5.24
CA LEU A 102 -15.98 -2.83 4.63
C LEU A 102 -17.02 -3.72 5.32
N LYS A 103 -17.86 -4.38 4.52
CA LYS A 103 -18.83 -5.37 5.00
C LYS A 103 -18.78 -6.65 4.18
N LYS A 104 -19.10 -7.77 4.81
CA LYS A 104 -19.43 -9.05 4.17
C LYS A 104 -20.73 -9.56 4.80
N GLY A 105 -21.76 -9.78 3.98
CA GLY A 105 -23.13 -9.92 4.49
C GLY A 105 -23.54 -8.70 5.32
N ASP A 106 -24.03 -8.95 6.54
CA ASP A 106 -24.40 -7.90 7.50
C ASP A 106 -23.25 -7.49 8.45
N GLN A 107 -22.13 -8.21 8.40
CA GLN A 107 -21.01 -8.02 9.31
C GLN A 107 -20.14 -6.83 8.89
N ASN A 108 -19.73 -6.02 9.86
CA ASN A 108 -18.92 -4.82 9.65
C ASN A 108 -17.48 -5.08 10.09
N PHE A 109 -16.56 -5.02 9.12
CA PHE A 109 -15.14 -5.28 9.34
C PHE A 109 -14.37 -4.01 9.70
N GLY A 110 -15.01 -2.85 9.58
CA GLY A 110 -14.43 -1.56 9.91
C GLY A 110 -14.00 -0.76 8.67
N SER A 111 -13.03 0.11 8.88
CA SER A 111 -12.52 1.08 7.93
C SER A 111 -11.00 1.12 8.00
N GLY A 112 -10.34 1.62 6.96
CA GLY A 112 -8.89 1.70 6.97
C GLY A 112 -8.35 2.66 5.95
N ASP A 113 -7.12 3.10 6.19
CA ASP A 113 -6.36 3.94 5.29
C ASP A 113 -4.89 3.51 5.27
N MET A 114 -4.28 3.66 4.10
CA MET A 114 -2.87 3.38 3.85
C MET A 114 -2.34 4.48 2.94
N SER A 115 -1.09 4.89 3.13
CA SER A 115 -0.41 5.71 2.14
C SER A 115 1.01 5.24 1.89
N LEU A 116 1.52 5.54 0.71
CA LEU A 116 2.91 5.45 0.33
C LEU A 116 3.40 6.87 0.05
N GLN A 117 4.38 7.31 0.83
CA GLN A 117 4.90 8.67 0.80
C GLN A 117 6.38 8.64 0.45
N PHE A 118 6.79 9.55 -0.42
CA PHE A 118 8.18 9.78 -0.75
C PHE A 118 8.47 11.26 -0.53
N ASP A 119 9.40 11.54 0.38
CA ASP A 119 9.87 12.89 0.65
C ASP A 119 11.24 13.10 0.03
N ALA A 120 11.53 14.36 -0.30
CA ALA A 120 12.83 14.80 -0.78
C ALA A 120 13.27 14.23 -2.16
N ILE A 121 12.33 14.01 -3.09
CA ILE A 121 12.68 13.54 -4.44
C ILE A 121 13.30 14.69 -5.26
N ASP A 122 14.45 14.46 -5.91
CA ASP A 122 15.00 15.39 -6.90
C ASP A 122 14.08 15.48 -8.13
N PRO A 123 13.72 16.70 -8.60
CA PRO A 123 12.80 16.84 -9.73
C PRO A 123 13.33 16.29 -11.07
N ASN A 124 14.65 16.31 -11.30
CA ASN A 124 15.24 15.73 -12.50
C ASN A 124 15.20 14.20 -12.41
N ALA A 125 15.46 13.64 -11.23
CA ALA A 125 15.30 12.22 -10.97
C ALA A 125 13.84 11.77 -11.18
N PHE A 126 12.86 12.55 -10.71
CA PHE A 126 11.45 12.27 -10.93
C PHE A 126 11.07 12.28 -12.41
N ARG A 127 11.54 13.28 -13.16
CA ARG A 127 11.33 13.33 -14.61
C ARG A 127 11.96 12.12 -15.32
N ALA A 128 13.21 11.81 -15.00
CA ALA A 128 13.92 10.67 -15.57
C ALA A 128 13.23 9.34 -15.23
N PHE A 129 12.67 9.20 -14.03
CA PHE A 129 11.86 8.06 -13.63
C PHE A 129 10.64 7.87 -14.55
N ILE A 130 9.86 8.93 -14.77
CA ILE A 130 8.67 8.87 -15.65
C ILE A 130 9.07 8.51 -17.08
N GLU A 131 10.13 9.14 -17.61
CA GLU A 131 10.62 8.91 -18.97
C GLU A 131 11.11 7.48 -19.16
N TYR A 132 11.89 6.96 -18.19
CA TYR A 132 12.42 5.59 -18.22
C TYR A 132 11.30 4.56 -18.12
N TYR A 133 10.41 4.66 -17.12
CA TYR A 133 9.31 3.70 -16.93
C TYR A 133 8.46 3.56 -18.19
N ASN A 134 8.02 4.68 -18.76
CA ASN A 134 7.15 4.68 -19.94
C ASN A 134 7.87 4.17 -21.19
N THR A 135 9.15 4.51 -21.37
CA THR A 135 9.93 4.07 -22.52
C THR A 135 10.27 2.59 -22.45
N SER A 136 10.69 2.11 -21.28
CA SER A 136 11.02 0.70 -21.03
C SER A 136 9.79 -0.18 -21.22
N LEU A 137 8.65 0.16 -20.63
CA LEU A 137 7.41 -0.60 -20.81
C LEU A 137 6.98 -0.64 -22.28
N ARG A 138 7.02 0.51 -22.97
CA ARG A 138 6.67 0.58 -24.41
C ARG A 138 7.59 -0.30 -25.26
N ASN A 139 8.90 -0.25 -25.03
CA ASN A 139 9.87 -1.02 -25.81
C ASN A 139 9.68 -2.54 -25.58
N GLN A 140 9.42 -2.95 -24.34
CA GLN A 140 9.16 -4.35 -24.00
C GLN A 140 7.88 -4.87 -24.68
N LEU A 141 6.82 -4.07 -24.71
CA LEU A 141 5.57 -4.43 -25.39
C LEU A 141 5.69 -4.42 -26.92
N ALA A 142 6.50 -3.53 -27.49
CA ALA A 142 6.76 -3.51 -28.93
C ALA A 142 7.53 -4.76 -29.39
N ASN A 143 8.44 -5.27 -28.55
CA ASN A 143 9.25 -6.46 -28.85
C ASN A 143 8.52 -7.77 -28.55
N ASN A 144 7.55 -7.76 -27.63
CA ASN A 144 6.82 -8.95 -27.20
C ASN A 144 5.30 -8.65 -27.15
N PRO A 145 4.63 -8.45 -28.30
CA PRO A 145 3.23 -8.02 -28.35
C PRO A 145 2.25 -9.03 -27.74
N ASP A 146 2.61 -10.32 -27.71
CA ASP A 146 1.77 -11.36 -27.12
C ASP A 146 1.69 -11.29 -25.58
N LEU A 147 2.59 -10.55 -24.91
CA LEU A 147 2.50 -10.33 -23.47
C LEU A 147 1.14 -9.74 -23.10
N ILE A 148 0.55 -8.86 -23.92
CA ILE A 148 -0.75 -8.22 -23.65
C ILE A 148 -1.88 -9.24 -23.46
N LYS A 149 -1.73 -10.47 -23.96
CA LYS A 149 -2.72 -11.54 -23.85
C LYS A 149 -2.56 -12.38 -22.58
N ASP A 150 -1.44 -12.25 -21.88
CA ASP A 150 -1.14 -12.96 -20.64
C ASP A 150 -1.04 -11.95 -19.49
N GLU A 151 -2.05 -11.94 -18.64
CA GLU A 151 -2.17 -11.01 -17.52
C GLU A 151 -1.01 -11.15 -16.51
N ASN A 152 -0.61 -12.39 -16.22
CA ASN A 152 0.49 -12.63 -15.27
C ASN A 152 1.82 -12.13 -15.85
N ALA A 153 2.08 -12.43 -17.13
CA ALA A 153 3.31 -11.97 -17.78
C ALA A 153 3.34 -10.43 -17.92
N MET A 154 2.19 -9.80 -18.10
CA MET A 154 2.07 -8.33 -18.08
C MET A 154 2.39 -7.73 -16.71
N ASP A 155 1.91 -8.37 -15.65
CA ASP A 155 2.16 -7.88 -14.30
C ASP A 155 3.62 -8.06 -13.90
N ASP A 156 4.24 -9.20 -14.22
CA ASP A 156 5.66 -9.43 -14.03
C ASP A 156 6.51 -8.39 -14.77
N LEU A 157 6.15 -8.07 -16.03
CA LEU A 157 6.81 -7.03 -16.80
C LEU A 157 6.69 -5.65 -16.13
N ARG A 158 5.48 -5.28 -15.68
CA ARG A 158 5.24 -3.98 -15.02
C ARG A 158 6.02 -3.87 -13.73
N VAL A 159 6.02 -4.92 -12.91
CA VAL A 159 6.77 -4.98 -11.65
C VAL A 159 8.26 -4.88 -11.90
N GLY A 160 8.79 -5.61 -12.89
CA GLY A 160 10.21 -5.55 -13.27
C GLY A 160 10.63 -4.15 -13.72
N VAL A 161 9.89 -3.55 -14.67
CA VAL A 161 10.18 -2.19 -15.17
C VAL A 161 10.04 -1.16 -14.06
N LEU A 162 9.04 -1.28 -13.18
CA LEU A 162 8.89 -0.40 -12.03
C LEU A 162 10.09 -0.51 -11.09
N GLY A 163 10.52 -1.73 -10.74
CA GLY A 163 11.68 -1.98 -9.88
C GLY A 163 12.95 -1.31 -10.40
N GLU A 164 13.24 -1.45 -11.70
CA GLU A 164 14.37 -0.75 -12.34
C GLU A 164 14.22 0.78 -12.30
N SER A 165 13.00 1.27 -12.55
CA SER A 165 12.71 2.71 -12.59
C SER A 165 12.88 3.33 -11.20
N LEU A 166 12.43 2.66 -10.14
CA LEU A 166 12.48 3.16 -8.77
C LEU A 166 13.90 3.54 -8.33
N LEU A 167 14.93 2.82 -8.80
CA LEU A 167 16.34 3.14 -8.53
C LEU A 167 16.73 4.57 -8.93
N ILE A 168 16.05 5.15 -9.93
CA ILE A 168 16.28 6.53 -10.35
C ILE A 168 15.89 7.52 -9.25
N LEU A 169 14.76 7.28 -8.56
CA LEU A 169 14.27 8.12 -7.48
C LEU A 169 15.19 8.04 -6.23
N LEU A 170 15.79 6.87 -5.98
CA LEU A 170 16.66 6.64 -4.84
C LEU A 170 17.95 7.48 -4.87
N LYS A 171 18.36 7.98 -6.04
CA LYS A 171 19.54 8.87 -6.19
C LYS A 171 19.44 10.16 -5.40
N SER A 172 18.23 10.57 -5.03
CA SER A 172 17.98 11.76 -4.20
C SER A 172 17.93 11.47 -2.70
N GLU A 173 18.25 10.24 -2.28
CA GLU A 173 18.17 9.80 -0.88
C GLU A 173 16.79 10.09 -0.25
N PRO A 174 15.66 9.75 -0.92
CA PRO A 174 14.35 10.04 -0.39
C PRO A 174 14.10 9.29 0.93
N VAL A 175 13.20 9.86 1.72
CA VAL A 175 12.57 9.15 2.85
C VAL A 175 11.25 8.58 2.36
N ILE A 176 11.10 7.27 2.51
CA ILE A 176 9.89 6.53 2.13
C ILE A 176 9.10 6.20 3.38
N GLN A 177 7.82 6.56 3.42
CA GLN A 177 6.94 6.30 4.56
C GLN A 177 5.69 5.53 4.14
N ILE A 178 5.33 4.51 4.93
CA ILE A 178 4.14 3.68 4.71
C ILE A 178 3.35 3.58 6.02
N PRO A 179 2.53 4.60 6.37
CA PRO A 179 1.56 4.45 7.45
C PRO A 179 0.36 3.63 6.98
N VAL A 180 -0.10 2.74 7.84
CA VAL A 180 -1.31 1.93 7.68
C VAL A 180 -2.14 1.98 8.95
N LYS A 181 -3.44 2.03 8.78
CA LYS A 181 -4.40 2.06 9.87
C LYS A 181 -5.63 1.25 9.50
N TRP A 182 -6.12 0.46 10.45
CA TRP A 182 -7.41 -0.18 10.33
C TRP A 182 -8.17 -0.07 11.64
N LYS A 183 -9.41 0.39 11.56
CA LYS A 183 -10.27 0.71 12.70
C LYS A 183 -11.57 -0.08 12.59
N ASN A 184 -12.00 -0.66 13.70
CA ASN A 184 -13.34 -1.23 13.83
C ASN A 184 -14.08 -0.58 15.02
N THR A 185 -15.16 -1.20 15.48
CA THR A 185 -15.99 -0.70 16.58
C THR A 185 -15.30 -0.74 17.94
N VAL A 186 -14.25 -1.54 18.10
CA VAL A 186 -13.59 -1.76 19.40
C VAL A 186 -12.18 -1.17 19.49
N GLY A 187 -11.60 -0.69 18.38
CA GLY A 187 -10.29 -0.05 18.42
C GLY A 187 -9.66 0.14 17.06
N GLU A 188 -8.34 0.33 17.06
CA GLU A 188 -7.55 0.65 15.89
C GLU A 188 -6.19 -0.05 15.92
N LEU A 189 -5.90 -0.85 14.89
CA LEU A 189 -4.55 -1.33 14.61
C LEU A 189 -3.82 -0.30 13.75
N LYS A 190 -2.51 -0.19 13.97
CA LYS A 190 -1.65 0.77 13.27
C LYS A 190 -0.34 0.12 12.90
N GLY A 191 0.17 0.51 11.74
CA GLY A 191 1.52 0.19 11.30
C GLY A 191 2.16 1.42 10.68
N HIS A 192 3.46 1.51 10.80
CA HIS A 192 4.25 2.55 10.15
C HIS A 192 5.62 1.98 9.81
N LEU A 193 6.02 2.17 8.55
CA LEU A 193 7.36 1.85 8.07
C LEU A 193 7.97 3.13 7.50
N ASN A 194 9.15 3.52 8.00
CA ASN A 194 9.99 4.54 7.44
C ASN A 194 11.29 3.94 6.94
N ILE A 195 11.72 4.35 5.75
CA ILE A 195 12.99 3.94 5.15
C ILE A 195 13.70 5.21 4.72
N ALA A 196 14.85 5.50 5.32
CA ALA A 196 15.75 6.50 4.78
C ALA A 196 16.73 5.79 3.85
N THR A 197 16.96 6.37 2.68
CA THR A 197 17.82 5.76 1.68
C THR A 197 19.17 6.48 1.58
N ASP A 198 20.19 5.75 1.18
CA ASP A 198 21.53 6.21 0.79
C ASP A 198 21.62 5.92 -0.73
N GLY A 199 22.12 6.86 -1.55
CA GLY A 199 21.89 6.96 -3.00
C GLY A 199 22.52 5.85 -3.86
N ALA A 200 22.26 4.59 -3.52
CA ALA A 200 22.92 3.39 -3.98
C ALA A 200 22.40 2.88 -5.32
N ARG A 201 23.17 1.95 -5.92
CA ARG A 201 22.92 1.39 -7.26
C ARG A 201 21.84 0.29 -7.29
N SER A 202 21.38 -0.18 -6.14
CA SER A 202 20.35 -1.22 -5.99
C SER A 202 19.49 -0.94 -4.76
N VAL A 203 18.27 -1.48 -4.72
CA VAL A 203 17.34 -1.32 -3.58
C VAL A 203 17.96 -1.91 -2.30
N ASP A 204 18.53 -3.11 -2.39
CA ASP A 204 19.05 -3.86 -1.23
C ASP A 204 20.21 -3.17 -0.52
N ASN A 205 20.98 -2.35 -1.24
CA ASN A 205 22.13 -1.61 -0.69
C ASN A 205 21.81 -0.13 -0.45
N SER A 206 20.55 0.28 -0.65
CA SER A 206 20.13 1.68 -0.52
C SER A 206 19.58 2.03 0.85
N ILE A 207 19.45 1.09 1.80
CA ILE A 207 18.82 1.38 3.09
C ILE A 207 19.85 1.95 4.05
N LYS A 208 19.70 3.23 4.39
CA LYS A 208 20.49 3.94 5.41
C LYS A 208 19.95 3.65 6.81
N SER A 209 18.63 3.74 6.95
CA SER A 209 17.91 3.40 8.17
C SER A 209 16.53 2.86 7.84
N LEU A 210 16.00 2.03 8.73
CA LEU A 210 14.64 1.49 8.64
C LEU A 210 14.01 1.54 10.03
N ASP A 211 12.79 2.04 10.10
CA ASP A 211 12.01 2.12 11.33
C ASP A 211 10.60 1.55 11.08
N LEU A 212 10.32 0.38 11.66
CA LEU A 212 9.06 -0.33 11.55
C LEU A 212 8.41 -0.39 12.93
N ASN A 213 7.18 0.08 13.03
CA ASN A 213 6.36 -0.01 14.22
C ASN A 213 4.99 -0.58 13.85
N ILE A 214 4.59 -1.68 14.46
CA ILE A 214 3.26 -2.28 14.32
C ILE A 214 2.64 -2.43 15.70
N PHE A 215 1.37 -2.02 15.82
CA PHE A 215 0.57 -2.14 17.02
C PHE A 215 -0.71 -2.94 16.72
N LEU A 216 -0.89 -4.04 17.45
CA LEU A 216 -1.91 -5.05 17.21
C LEU A 216 -2.76 -5.25 18.49
N PRO A 217 -3.80 -4.42 18.71
CA PRO A 217 -4.72 -4.60 19.84
C PRO A 217 -5.48 -5.92 19.75
N PHE A 218 -5.47 -6.70 20.83
CA PHE A 218 -6.13 -8.00 20.86
C PHE A 218 -7.64 -7.91 20.69
N ASN A 219 -8.27 -6.87 21.22
CA ASN A 219 -9.71 -6.64 21.03
C ASN A 219 -10.06 -6.42 19.55
N VAL A 220 -9.22 -5.68 18.81
CA VAL A 220 -9.40 -5.44 17.38
C VAL A 220 -9.25 -6.73 16.59
N ILE A 221 -8.20 -7.51 16.86
CA ILE A 221 -7.98 -8.82 16.21
C ILE A 221 -9.15 -9.77 16.49
N GLY A 222 -9.53 -9.91 17.76
CA GLY A 222 -10.64 -10.78 18.16
C GLY A 222 -11.97 -10.37 17.53
N GLU A 223 -12.24 -9.06 17.44
CA GLU A 223 -13.44 -8.58 16.76
C GLU A 223 -13.41 -8.87 15.26
N LEU A 224 -12.27 -8.73 14.58
CA LEU A 224 -12.16 -9.10 13.16
C LEU A 224 -12.48 -10.59 12.96
N GLU A 225 -11.88 -11.48 13.76
CA GLU A 225 -12.11 -12.92 13.67
C GLU A 225 -13.57 -13.28 13.96
N LYS A 226 -14.18 -12.64 14.96
CA LYS A 226 -15.60 -12.81 15.27
C LYS A 226 -16.48 -12.40 14.08
N GLN A 227 -16.20 -11.27 13.45
CA GLN A 227 -16.95 -10.78 12.29
C GLN A 227 -16.77 -11.71 11.07
N ILE A 228 -15.58 -12.30 10.87
CA ILE A 228 -15.35 -13.37 9.88
C ILE A 228 -16.31 -14.54 10.13
N ASN A 229 -16.29 -15.10 11.34
CA ASN A 229 -17.11 -16.26 11.68
C ASN A 229 -18.61 -15.99 11.58
N LEU A 230 -19.07 -14.81 12.02
CA LEU A 230 -20.47 -14.39 11.86
C LEU A 230 -20.85 -14.27 10.37
N SER A 231 -19.94 -13.78 9.52
CA SER A 231 -20.17 -13.67 8.07
C SER A 231 -20.29 -15.01 7.37
N GLU A 232 -19.80 -16.08 8.00
CA GLU A 232 -19.88 -17.47 7.55
C GLU A 232 -21.10 -18.21 8.13
N GLY A 233 -21.98 -17.48 8.82
CA GLY A 233 -23.24 -18.03 9.36
C GLY A 233 -23.10 -18.71 10.72
N LYS A 234 -21.97 -18.56 11.42
CA LYS A 234 -21.87 -19.01 12.82
C LYS A 234 -22.75 -18.14 13.71
N ASN A 235 -23.29 -18.73 14.78
CA ASN A 235 -23.99 -17.95 15.81
C ASN A 235 -22.98 -17.17 16.67
N THR A 236 -23.48 -16.16 17.39
CA THR A 236 -22.65 -15.24 18.19
C THR A 236 -21.77 -15.94 19.22
N GLU A 237 -22.29 -16.94 19.93
CA GLU A 237 -21.54 -17.66 20.97
C GLU A 237 -20.39 -18.47 20.34
N THR A 238 -20.67 -19.15 19.22
CA THR A 238 -19.67 -19.94 18.49
C THR A 238 -18.59 -19.03 17.89
N ALA A 239 -18.99 -17.92 17.27
CA ALA A 239 -18.07 -16.95 16.68
C ALA A 239 -17.17 -16.31 17.74
N GLN A 240 -17.71 -15.98 18.91
CA GLN A 240 -16.94 -15.45 20.04
C GLN A 240 -15.90 -16.46 20.53
N ARG A 241 -16.30 -17.71 20.75
CA ARG A 241 -15.38 -18.78 21.19
C ARG A 241 -14.27 -19.02 20.16
N MET A 242 -14.59 -19.00 18.87
CA MET A 242 -13.59 -19.16 17.80
C MET A 242 -12.62 -17.97 17.75
N ALA A 243 -13.11 -16.74 17.93
CA ALA A 243 -12.26 -15.57 18.03
C ALA A 243 -11.29 -15.61 19.22
N GLU A 244 -11.76 -16.06 20.38
CA GLU A 244 -10.92 -16.25 21.57
C GLU A 244 -9.86 -17.33 21.35
N GLN A 245 -10.22 -18.43 20.69
CA GLN A 245 -9.29 -19.50 20.35
C GLN A 245 -8.22 -19.02 19.36
N ALA A 246 -8.62 -18.38 18.26
CA ALA A 246 -7.68 -17.85 17.27
C ALA A 246 -6.73 -16.81 17.88
N LEU A 247 -7.23 -15.97 18.80
CA LEU A 247 -6.40 -15.02 19.52
C LEU A 247 -5.39 -15.71 20.45
N ALA A 248 -5.80 -16.80 21.13
CA ALA A 248 -4.88 -17.58 21.95
C ALA A 248 -3.79 -18.25 21.11
N GLU A 249 -4.16 -18.85 19.97
CA GLU A 249 -3.23 -19.45 19.01
C GLU A 249 -2.27 -18.40 18.41
N PHE A 250 -2.76 -17.21 18.09
CA PHE A 250 -1.94 -16.08 17.65
C PHE A 250 -0.89 -15.67 18.71
N LYS A 251 -1.30 -15.58 19.98
CA LYS A 251 -0.39 -15.25 21.09
C LYS A 251 0.66 -16.34 21.28
N ASP A 252 0.25 -17.60 21.33
CA ASP A 252 1.15 -18.75 21.52
C ASP A 252 2.17 -18.83 20.38
N THR A 253 1.70 -18.77 19.13
CA THR A 253 2.58 -18.77 17.95
C THR A 253 3.55 -17.58 17.98
N GLY A 254 3.05 -16.36 18.24
CA GLY A 254 3.91 -15.18 18.26
C GLY A 254 4.95 -15.22 19.38
N GLN A 255 4.64 -15.84 20.53
CA GLN A 255 5.58 -16.05 21.64
C GLN A 255 6.63 -17.11 21.27
N GLN A 256 6.22 -18.22 20.66
CA GLN A 256 7.13 -19.27 20.21
C GLN A 256 8.13 -18.78 19.15
N LEU A 257 7.66 -17.95 18.22
CA LEU A 257 8.52 -17.34 17.19
C LEU A 257 9.40 -16.20 17.73
N ASP A 258 9.14 -15.71 18.95
CA ASP A 258 9.77 -14.53 19.52
C ASP A 258 9.79 -13.37 18.50
N LEU A 259 8.70 -13.17 17.78
CA LEU A 259 8.61 -12.12 16.75
C LEU A 259 7.95 -10.85 17.30
N LEU A 260 6.96 -11.01 18.17
CA LEU A 260 6.17 -9.92 18.72
C LEU A 260 6.44 -9.75 20.22
N LYS A 261 6.38 -8.51 20.69
CA LYS A 261 6.23 -8.20 22.11
C LYS A 261 4.76 -8.20 22.47
N PHE A 262 4.43 -8.87 23.57
CA PHE A 262 3.06 -8.92 24.09
C PHE A 262 2.98 -8.26 25.46
N ASP A 263 1.92 -7.49 25.66
CA ASP A 263 1.40 -7.13 26.98
C ASP A 263 0.01 -7.77 27.19
N ASP A 264 -0.74 -7.34 28.20
CA ASP A 264 -2.06 -7.90 28.49
C ASP A 264 -3.10 -7.65 27.37
N ASN A 265 -2.95 -6.56 26.62
CA ASN A 265 -3.96 -6.01 25.72
C ASN A 265 -3.56 -5.98 24.25
N ALA A 266 -2.27 -6.07 23.92
CA ALA A 266 -1.77 -5.94 22.57
C ALA A 266 -0.51 -6.76 22.28
N GLY A 267 -0.33 -7.09 21.00
CA GLY A 267 0.96 -7.41 20.41
C GLY A 267 1.58 -6.18 19.76
N SER A 268 2.89 -6.13 19.70
CA SER A 268 3.65 -5.08 19.01
C SER A 268 4.89 -5.64 18.33
N LEU A 269 5.26 -5.01 17.22
CA LEU A 269 6.52 -5.24 16.52
C LEU A 269 7.24 -3.91 16.40
N GLN A 270 8.48 -3.85 16.85
CA GLN A 270 9.34 -2.69 16.67
C GLN A 270 10.66 -3.16 16.07
N LEU A 271 11.08 -2.54 14.98
CA LEU A 271 12.39 -2.75 14.38
C LEU A 271 12.95 -1.39 14.02
N HIS A 272 14.09 -1.06 14.60
CA HIS A 272 14.87 0.10 14.23
C HIS A 272 16.24 -0.37 13.76
N TYR A 273 16.63 0.00 12.56
CA TYR A 273 17.91 -0.29 11.95
C TYR A 273 18.59 1.02 11.54
N GLU A 274 19.85 1.19 11.93
CA GLU A 274 20.69 2.29 11.48
C GLU A 274 22.16 1.82 11.45
N GLN A 275 22.79 1.89 10.27
CA GLN A 275 24.24 1.68 10.10
C GLN A 275 24.81 0.43 10.82
N GLY A 276 24.16 -0.71 10.65
CA GLY A 276 24.61 -1.99 11.21
C GLY A 276 24.24 -2.25 12.67
N LYS A 277 23.44 -1.35 13.28
CA LYS A 277 22.81 -1.56 14.57
C LYS A 277 21.35 -1.89 14.37
N VAL A 278 20.91 -3.00 14.94
CA VAL A 278 19.51 -3.41 14.96
C VAL A 278 19.00 -3.30 16.39
N ASN A 279 17.93 -2.55 16.60
CA ASN A 279 17.10 -2.66 17.79
C ASN A 279 15.79 -3.36 17.38
N PHE A 280 15.66 -4.62 17.79
CA PHE A 280 14.48 -5.41 17.51
C PHE A 280 13.70 -5.64 18.80
N ASN A 281 12.47 -5.13 18.85
CA ASN A 281 11.62 -5.17 20.02
C ASN A 281 12.36 -4.70 21.27
N GLY A 282 13.04 -3.55 21.23
CA GLY A 282 13.78 -2.99 22.38
C GLY A 282 15.11 -3.68 22.72
N ASN A 283 15.49 -4.74 22.00
CA ASN A 283 16.77 -5.43 22.20
C ASN A 283 17.76 -5.03 21.12
N GLU A 284 18.90 -4.48 21.52
CA GLU A 284 20.01 -4.22 20.60
C GLU A 284 20.71 -5.52 20.19
N MET A 285 20.99 -5.66 18.90
CA MET A 285 21.70 -6.80 18.32
C MET A 285 22.44 -6.40 17.03
N THR A 286 23.35 -7.27 16.60
CA THR A 286 24.08 -7.09 15.33
C THR A 286 23.23 -7.54 14.14
N ASP A 287 23.56 -7.07 12.94
CA ASP A 287 22.91 -7.51 11.69
C ASP A 287 22.93 -9.03 11.53
N MET A 288 24.07 -9.67 11.81
CA MET A 288 24.19 -11.13 11.71
C MET A 288 23.28 -11.84 12.72
N ALA A 289 23.21 -11.34 13.97
CA ALA A 289 22.33 -11.93 14.98
C ALA A 289 20.85 -11.77 14.58
N PHE A 290 20.48 -10.60 14.06
CA PHE A 290 19.13 -10.35 13.54
C PHE A 290 18.83 -11.26 12.33
N PHE A 291 19.72 -11.32 11.34
CA PHE A 291 19.58 -12.20 10.18
C PHE A 291 19.40 -13.67 10.59
N MET A 292 20.25 -14.17 11.48
CA MET A 292 20.15 -15.54 12.01
C MET A 292 18.86 -15.80 12.79
N ARG A 293 18.25 -14.77 13.39
CA ARG A 293 16.93 -14.87 14.01
C ARG A 293 15.84 -14.98 12.95
N MET A 294 15.87 -14.11 11.94
CA MET A 294 14.86 -14.08 10.88
C MET A 294 14.90 -15.32 9.98
N THR A 295 16.08 -15.90 9.72
CA THR A 295 16.19 -17.14 8.94
C THR A 295 15.56 -18.35 9.61
N ARG A 296 15.44 -18.38 10.95
CA ARG A 296 14.71 -19.43 11.67
C ARG A 296 13.19 -19.37 11.43
N LEU A 297 12.70 -18.24 10.94
CA LEU A 297 11.28 -18.02 10.63
C LEU A 297 10.94 -18.36 9.17
N MET A 298 11.96 -18.60 8.34
CA MET A 298 11.77 -19.01 6.96
C MET A 298 11.58 -20.54 6.90
N PRO A 299 10.58 -21.04 6.16
CA PRO A 299 10.35 -22.47 5.99
C PRO A 299 11.44 -23.18 5.19
#